data_AF-A0A075FWH7-F1
#
_entry.id   AF-A0A075FWH7-F1
#
_cell.length_a   1.000
_cell.length_b   1.000
_cell.length_c   1.000
_cell.angle_alpha   90.00
_cell.angle_beta   90.00
_cell.angle_gamma   90.00
#
_symmetry.space_group_name_H-M   'P 1'
#
loop_
_entity.id
_entity.type
_entity.pdbx_description
1 polymer ?
#
loop_
_entity_poly.entity_id
_entity_poly.type
_entity_poly.pdbx_seq_one_letter_code
_entity_poly.pdbx_strand_id
1 'polypeptide(L)'
;MEDEGADIIDIGGMSTAPYLKTTISEKQESIRISKAIKIIQNITNLPISIDTCRATVAESSLELGVEIINDVSGLKFDQNMPKILERFQPSLILCAYSKKL
;
A
#
# COMPACT_ATOMS: atom_id res chain seq x y z
N MET A 1 18.09 5.56 -0.34
CA MET A 1 16.76 6.21 -0.53
C MET A 1 16.69 7.54 0.22
N GLU A 2 16.61 7.56 1.56
CA GLU A 2 16.54 8.83 2.31
C GLU A 2 17.77 9.72 2.07
N ASP A 3 18.99 9.18 2.22
CA ASP A 3 20.24 9.90 1.92
C ASP A 3 20.36 10.36 0.44
N GLU A 4 19.53 9.79 -0.44
CA GLU A 4 19.45 10.15 -1.87
C GLU A 4 18.32 11.17 -2.15
N GLY A 5 17.62 11.65 -1.11
CA GLY A 5 16.59 12.69 -1.20
C GLY A 5 15.16 12.18 -1.37
N ALA A 6 14.85 10.95 -0.96
CA ALA A 6 13.45 10.49 -0.94
C ALA A 6 12.67 11.16 0.21
N ASP A 7 11.50 11.73 -0.10
CA ASP A 7 10.60 12.31 0.91
C ASP A 7 9.54 11.33 1.43
N ILE A 8 9.31 10.22 0.71
CA ILE A 8 8.29 9.20 1.01
C ILE A 8 8.87 7.82 0.68
N ILE A 9 8.57 6.82 1.51
CA ILE A 9 8.89 5.42 1.24
C ILE A 9 7.62 4.67 0.81
N ASP A 10 7.55 4.26 -0.46
CA ASP A 10 6.43 3.46 -0.99
C ASP A 10 6.73 1.95 -0.89
N ILE A 11 5.84 1.19 -0.29
CA ILE A 11 6.03 -0.23 0.04
C ILE A 11 4.92 -1.07 -0.62
N GLY A 12 5.33 -2.00 -1.50
CA GLY A 12 4.48 -3.03 -2.06
C GLY A 12 4.86 -4.44 -1.58
N GLY A 13 3.88 -5.23 -1.13
CA GLY A 13 4.10 -6.63 -0.70
C GLY A 13 3.95 -7.65 -1.85
N MET A 14 3.32 -7.22 -2.94
CA MET A 14 3.02 -7.98 -4.15
C MET A 14 3.30 -7.07 -5.36
N SER A 15 4.03 -7.58 -6.35
CA SER A 15 4.22 -6.83 -7.59
C SER A 15 2.95 -6.86 -8.45
N THR A 16 2.54 -5.69 -8.94
CA THR A 16 1.44 -5.47 -9.88
C THR A 16 1.89 -5.54 -11.35
N ALA A 17 3.16 -5.90 -11.60
CA ALA A 17 3.73 -5.96 -12.94
C ALA A 17 3.06 -7.04 -13.81
N PRO A 18 2.58 -6.72 -15.02
CA PRO A 18 1.73 -7.61 -15.83
C PRO A 18 2.46 -8.83 -16.41
N TYR A 19 3.80 -8.82 -16.41
CA TYR A 19 4.63 -9.86 -17.02
C TYR A 19 5.16 -10.90 -16.03
N LEU A 20 4.83 -10.79 -14.74
CA LEU A 20 5.30 -11.72 -13.71
C LEU A 20 4.12 -12.46 -13.06
N LYS A 21 4.30 -13.75 -12.74
CA LYS A 21 3.40 -14.47 -11.84
C LYS A 21 3.77 -14.15 -10.39
N THR A 22 3.37 -12.97 -9.94
CA THR A 22 3.72 -12.42 -8.62
C THR A 22 2.56 -12.43 -7.64
N THR A 23 1.40 -12.93 -8.04
CA THR A 23 0.22 -13.01 -7.17
C THR A 23 0.49 -13.88 -5.95
N ILE A 24 0.31 -13.29 -4.78
CA ILE A 24 0.38 -13.95 -3.48
C ILE A 24 -0.96 -13.80 -2.76
N SER A 25 -1.16 -14.57 -1.70
CA SER A 25 -2.35 -14.42 -0.85
C SER A 25 -2.30 -13.09 -0.10
N GLU A 26 -3.47 -12.53 0.24
CA GLU A 26 -3.59 -11.30 1.04
C GLU A 26 -2.83 -11.43 2.36
N LYS A 27 -2.98 -12.59 3.03
CA LYS A 27 -2.26 -12.90 4.27
C LYS A 27 -0.73 -12.80 4.09
N GLN A 28 -0.18 -13.32 2.99
CA GLN A 28 1.26 -13.23 2.74
C GLN A 28 1.70 -11.79 2.47
N GLU A 29 0.89 -11.02 1.75
CA GLU A 29 1.13 -9.62 1.48
C GLU A 29 1.15 -8.78 2.78
N SER A 30 0.11 -8.92 3.62
CA SER A 30 0.05 -8.27 4.94
C SER A 30 1.28 -8.61 5.80
N ILE A 31 1.69 -9.87 5.85
CA ILE A 31 2.89 -10.28 6.63
C ILE A 31 4.16 -9.56 6.12
N ARG A 32 4.35 -9.48 4.79
CA ARG A 32 5.51 -8.80 4.19
C ARG A 32 5.50 -7.31 4.50
N ILE A 33 4.36 -6.66 4.29
CA ILE A 33 4.20 -5.22 4.48
C ILE A 33 4.33 -4.85 5.96
N SER A 34 3.64 -5.54 6.87
CA SER A 34 3.76 -5.26 8.30
C SER A 34 5.20 -5.43 8.82
N LYS A 35 5.96 -6.38 8.28
CA LYS A 35 7.38 -6.54 8.62
C LYS A 35 8.21 -5.35 8.10
N ALA A 36 7.97 -4.92 6.86
CA ALA A 36 8.66 -3.78 6.26
C ALA A 36 8.37 -2.48 7.03
N ILE A 37 7.10 -2.18 7.31
CA ILE A 37 6.66 -1.00 8.09
C ILE A 37 7.43 -0.92 9.41
N LYS A 38 7.42 -2.01 10.19
CA LYS A 38 8.11 -2.05 11.49
C LYS A 38 9.62 -1.82 11.39
N ILE A 39 10.26 -2.30 10.33
CA ILE A 39 11.70 -2.08 10.14
C ILE A 39 11.96 -0.61 9.77
N ILE A 40 11.17 -0.06 8.85
CA ILE A 40 11.36 1.29 8.32
C ILE A 40 11.08 2.35 9.40
N GLN A 41 9.99 2.20 10.17
CA GLN A 41 9.65 3.10 11.28
C GLN A 41 10.73 3.16 12.38
N ASN A 42 11.58 2.14 12.50
CA ASN A 42 12.70 2.13 13.46
C ASN A 42 13.97 2.81 12.92
N ILE A 43 14.00 3.16 11.63
CA ILE A 43 15.18 3.68 10.95
C ILE A 43 14.98 5.14 10.54
N THR A 44 13.76 5.52 10.16
CA THR A 44 13.45 6.86 9.63
C THR A 44 12.06 7.34 10.04
N ASN A 45 11.87 8.67 9.98
CA ASN A 45 10.59 9.34 10.17
C ASN A 45 9.92 9.73 8.84
N LEU A 46 10.47 9.32 7.69
CA LEU A 46 9.82 9.58 6.41
C LEU A 46 8.43 8.93 6.37
N PRO A 47 7.41 9.63 5.85
CA PRO A 47 6.08 9.05 5.66
C PRO A 47 6.13 7.78 4.80
N ILE A 48 5.31 6.82 5.18
CA ILE A 48 5.18 5.55 4.46
C ILE A 48 3.91 5.60 3.60
N SER A 49 4.04 5.13 2.36
CA SER A 49 2.94 4.82 1.45
C SER A 49 2.84 3.31 1.24
N ILE A 50 1.63 2.78 1.19
CA ILE A 50 1.38 1.36 0.93
C ILE A 50 0.77 1.21 -0.47
N ASP A 51 1.55 0.62 -1.38
CA ASP A 51 1.08 0.18 -2.69
C ASP A 51 0.29 -1.12 -2.53
N THR A 52 -1.03 -0.98 -2.43
CA THR A 52 -1.95 -2.11 -2.40
C THR A 52 -3.34 -1.73 -2.92
N CYS A 53 -3.97 -2.68 -3.60
CA CYS A 53 -5.37 -2.56 -4.03
C CYS A 53 -6.33 -3.35 -3.11
N ARG A 54 -5.82 -3.96 -2.03
CA ARG A 54 -6.58 -4.85 -1.14
C ARG A 54 -6.91 -4.15 0.17
N ALA A 55 -8.19 -4.11 0.53
CA ALA A 55 -8.67 -3.36 1.69
C ALA A 55 -8.13 -3.92 3.00
N THR A 56 -8.01 -5.24 3.12
CA THR A 56 -7.47 -5.94 4.31
C THR A 56 -5.99 -5.60 4.55
N VAL A 57 -5.22 -5.46 3.47
CA VAL A 57 -3.81 -5.08 3.52
C VAL A 57 -3.68 -3.61 3.93
N ALA A 58 -4.46 -2.71 3.32
CA ALA A 58 -4.52 -1.31 3.70
C ALA A 58 -4.90 -1.14 5.18
N GLU A 59 -5.98 -1.78 5.63
CA GLU A 59 -6.45 -1.74 7.03
C GLU A 59 -5.34 -2.14 8.00
N SER A 60 -4.72 -3.31 7.79
CA SER A 60 -3.63 -3.79 8.65
C SER A 60 -2.40 -2.87 8.67
N SER A 61 -2.19 -2.08 7.62
CA SER A 61 -1.09 -1.12 7.54
C SER A 61 -1.42 0.20 8.22
N LEU A 62 -2.66 0.67 8.09
CA LEU A 62 -3.17 1.86 8.77
C LEU A 62 -3.22 1.66 10.30
N GLU A 63 -3.54 0.44 10.77
CA GLU A 63 -3.43 0.06 12.18
C GLU A 63 -2.01 0.15 12.74
N LEU A 64 -0.98 0.14 11.88
CA LEU A 64 0.42 0.33 12.24
C LEU A 64 0.87 1.80 12.17
N GLY A 65 -0.05 2.73 11.93
CA GLY A 65 0.23 4.17 11.88
C GLY A 65 0.78 4.66 10.54
N VAL A 66 0.54 3.94 9.44
CA VAL A 66 0.86 4.43 8.10
C VAL A 66 -0.16 5.49 7.66
N GLU A 67 0.28 6.48 6.88
CA GLU A 67 -0.50 7.69 6.59
C GLU A 67 -0.99 7.79 5.13
N ILE A 68 -0.43 6.98 4.22
CA ILE A 68 -0.70 7.06 2.78
C ILE A 68 -1.07 5.68 2.23
N ILE A 69 -2.17 5.61 1.47
CA ILE A 69 -2.52 4.45 0.65
C ILE A 69 -2.34 4.81 -0.82
N ASN A 70 -1.67 3.93 -1.57
CA ASN A 70 -1.48 4.02 -3.01
C ASN A 70 -2.25 2.89 -3.70
N ASP A 71 -3.40 3.22 -4.31
CA ASP A 71 -4.25 2.25 -4.99
C ASP A 71 -4.16 2.41 -6.51
N VAL A 72 -3.32 1.58 -7.12
CA VAL A 72 -3.11 1.57 -8.58
C VAL A 72 -4.34 1.14 -9.38
N SER A 73 -5.34 0.52 -8.74
CA SER A 73 -6.62 0.14 -9.37
C SER A 73 -7.62 1.29 -9.41
N GLY A 74 -7.32 2.42 -8.77
CA GLY A 74 -8.24 3.55 -8.67
C GLY A 74 -9.50 3.21 -7.88
N LEU A 75 -9.37 2.47 -6.77
CA LEU A 75 -10.46 1.99 -5.90
C LEU A 75 -11.43 1.01 -6.59
N LYS A 76 -11.01 0.33 -7.66
CA LYS A 76 -11.88 -0.57 -8.45
C LYS A 76 -11.64 -2.05 -8.19
N PHE A 77 -10.53 -2.42 -7.55
CA PHE A 77 -10.20 -3.81 -7.27
C PHE A 77 -10.99 -4.35 -6.07
N ASP A 78 -10.82 -3.76 -4.88
CA ASP A 78 -11.51 -4.18 -3.66
C ASP A 78 -12.61 -3.17 -3.27
N GLN A 79 -13.86 -3.63 -3.29
CA GLN A 79 -15.04 -2.82 -3.01
C GLN A 79 -15.12 -2.36 -1.54
N ASN A 80 -14.33 -2.94 -0.63
CA ASN A 80 -14.27 -2.49 0.76
C ASN A 80 -13.24 -1.38 0.99
N MET A 81 -12.33 -1.10 0.06
CA MET A 81 -11.29 -0.07 0.23
C MET A 81 -11.88 1.29 0.62
N PRO A 82 -12.97 1.80 0.00
CA PRO A 82 -13.56 3.09 0.40
C PRO A 82 -13.99 3.15 1.87
N LYS A 83 -14.48 2.03 2.45
CA LYS A 83 -14.88 1.98 3.87
C LYS A 83 -13.67 2.07 4.81
N ILE A 84 -12.55 1.47 4.42
CA ILE A 84 -11.29 1.57 5.15
C ILE A 84 -10.77 3.01 5.11
N LEU A 85 -10.79 3.63 3.92
CA LEU A 85 -10.36 5.02 3.75
C LEU A 85 -11.26 5.99 4.55
N GLU A 86 -12.58 5.77 4.57
CA GLU A 86 -13.51 6.57 5.38
C GLU A 86 -13.19 6.45 6.88
N ARG A 87 -12.90 5.23 7.36
CA ARG A 87 -12.62 4.95 8.78
C ARG A 87 -11.31 5.59 9.27
N PHE A 88 -10.25 5.51 8.47
CA PHE A 88 -8.90 5.91 8.90
C PHE A 88 -8.48 7.29 8.38
N GLN A 89 -9.18 7.82 7.37
CA GLN A 89 -8.89 9.10 6.71
C GLN A 89 -7.41 9.31 6.29
N PRO A 90 -6.75 8.33 5.64
CA PRO A 90 -5.38 8.51 5.18
C PRO A 90 -5.33 9.43 3.94
N SER A 91 -4.13 9.88 3.60
CA SER A 91 -3.89 10.40 2.25
C SER A 91 -4.04 9.27 1.22
N LEU A 92 -4.55 9.60 0.04
CA LEU A 92 -4.80 8.62 -1.02
C LEU A 92 -4.11 9.05 -2.33
N ILE A 93 -3.28 8.17 -2.86
CA ILE A 93 -2.83 8.24 -4.26
C ILE A 93 -3.80 7.39 -5.08
N LEU A 94 -4.57 8.06 -5.95
CA LEU A 94 -5.57 7.43 -6.81
C LEU A 94 -5.07 7.38 -8.25
N CYS A 95 -4.65 6.21 -8.73
CA CYS A 95 -4.17 6.09 -10.10
C CYS A 95 -5.32 5.96 -11.11
N ALA A 96 -5.13 6.54 -12.29
CA ALA A 96 -6.03 6.33 -13.41
C ALA A 96 -5.96 4.87 -13.88
N TYR A 97 -7.04 4.13 -13.67
CA TYR A 97 -7.14 2.72 -14.05
C TYR A 97 -8.29 2.47 -15.02
N SER A 98 -8.02 1.72 -16.10
CA SER A 98 -8.99 1.25 -17.08
C SER A 98 -8.87 -0.26 -17.27
N LYS A 99 -10.02 -0.96 -17.32
CA LYS A 99 -10.07 -2.38 -17.68
C LYS A 99 -9.88 -2.63 -19.18
N LYS A 100 -9.83 -1.57 -20.01
CA LYS A 100 -9.65 -1.69 -21.46
C LYS A 100 -8.17 -1.85 -21.80
N LEU A 101 -7.82 -3.03 -22.29
CA LEU A 101 -6.92 -3.20 -23.43
C LEU A 101 -7.79 -3.47 -24.65
#